data_AF-A0ABD3FU70-F1
#
_entry.id   AF-A0ABD3FU70-F1
#
_cell.length_a   1.000
_cell.length_b   1.000
_cell.length_c   1.000
_cell.angle_alpha   90.00
_cell.angle_beta   90.00
_cell.angle_gamma   90.00
#
_symmetry.space_group_name_H-M   'P 1'
#
loop_
_entity.id
_entity.type
_entity.pdbx_description
1 polymer ?
#
loop_
_entity_poly.entity_id
_entity_poly.type
_entity_poly.pdbx_seq_one_letter_code
_entity_poly.pdbx_strand_id
1 'polypeptide(L)'
;MLVNDINEQHPFHMHTHAPWIVRSGTASLEDIRSNNLPPLKLQGAMIRDVYTVPLCTTNGDGDCIDGGYVVLRFTADNPGVWIMRCHIYMYWHLADGLVMIFLEGEDMLQEAGVVVVLQQRVES
;
A
#
# COMPACT_ATOMS: atom_id res chain seq x y z
N MET A 1 5.06 -2.83 2.13
CA MET A 1 5.66 -1.48 2.32
C MET A 1 5.37 -0.70 1.06
N LEU A 2 4.96 0.55 1.17
CA LEU A 2 4.73 1.43 0.04
C LEU A 2 5.82 2.50 0.03
N VAL A 3 6.35 2.80 -1.15
CA VAL A 3 7.43 3.77 -1.36
C VAL A 3 6.94 4.76 -2.42
N ASN A 4 7.15 6.04 -2.15
CA ASN A 4 6.85 7.14 -3.05
C ASN A 4 8.17 7.83 -3.43
N ASP A 5 8.58 7.64 -4.68
CA ASP A 5 9.79 8.21 -5.26
C ASP A 5 9.48 9.41 -6.18
N ILE A 6 8.25 9.92 -6.14
CA ILE A 6 7.83 11.12 -6.85
C ILE A 6 7.32 12.21 -5.88
N ASN A 7 7.42 13.47 -6.31
CA ASN A 7 6.97 14.62 -5.52
C ASN A 7 5.45 14.86 -5.67
N GLU A 8 4.66 13.78 -5.56
CA GLU A 8 3.20 13.84 -5.62
C GLU A 8 2.56 13.14 -4.41
N GLN A 9 1.41 13.64 -3.97
CA GLN A 9 0.69 13.06 -2.84
C GLN A 9 -0.20 11.92 -3.31
N HIS A 10 -0.01 10.74 -2.73
CA HIS A 10 -0.85 9.56 -2.97
C HIS A 10 -1.54 9.12 -1.68
N PRO A 11 -2.80 9.55 -1.42
CA PRO A 11 -3.61 9.00 -0.35
C PRO A 11 -4.10 7.63 -0.77
N PHE A 12 -3.59 6.57 -0.15
CA PHE A 12 -4.10 5.22 -0.34
C PHE A 12 -5.27 4.96 0.60
N HIS A 13 -6.32 4.39 0.03
CA HIS A 13 -7.46 3.86 0.76
C HIS A 13 -7.43 2.33 0.67
N MET A 14 -7.57 1.67 1.81
CA MET A 14 -7.75 0.24 1.90
C MET A 14 -9.22 -0.06 2.19
N HIS A 15 -9.85 -0.80 1.28
CA HIS A 15 -11.22 -1.27 1.51
C HIS A 15 -11.23 -2.32 2.63
N THR A 16 -12.31 -2.31 3.43
CA THR A 16 -12.64 -3.32 4.46
C THR A 16 -11.77 -3.29 5.73
N HIS A 17 -10.51 -2.88 5.63
CA HIS A 17 -9.56 -2.88 6.75
C HIS A 17 -9.03 -1.48 7.07
N ALA A 18 -8.81 -1.21 8.36
CA ALA A 18 -8.05 -0.05 8.82
C ALA A 18 -6.67 -0.51 9.30
N PRO A 19 -5.62 -0.43 8.46
CA PRO A 19 -4.28 -0.85 8.85
C PRO A 19 -3.70 0.02 9.98
N TRP A 20 -2.87 -0.60 10.81
CA TRP A 20 -1.92 0.08 11.68
C TRP A 20 -0.78 0.66 10.85
N ILE A 21 -0.58 1.97 10.96
CA ILE A 21 0.59 2.67 10.43
C ILE A 21 1.72 2.51 11.45
N VAL A 22 2.52 1.47 11.24
CA VAL A 22 3.60 1.08 12.16
C VAL A 22 4.90 1.82 11.88
N ARG A 23 5.03 2.43 10.69
CA ARG A 23 6.18 3.26 10.32
C ARG A 23 5.81 4.18 9.17
N SER A 24 6.20 5.44 9.25
CA SER A 24 6.10 6.39 8.14
C SER A 24 7.23 7.41 8.25
N GLY A 25 7.74 7.87 7.11
CA GLY A 25 8.79 8.88 7.07
C GLY A 25 9.38 9.07 5.68
N THR A 26 10.44 9.86 5.61
CA THR A 26 11.30 10.03 4.43
C THR A 26 12.68 9.46 4.75
N ALA A 27 13.31 8.81 3.77
CA ALA A 27 14.66 8.30 3.87
C ALA A 27 15.25 8.14 2.46
N SER A 28 16.56 7.96 2.38
CA SER A 28 17.21 7.68 1.10
C SER A 28 16.61 6.41 0.47
N LEU A 29 16.51 6.37 -0.87
CA LEU A 29 16.00 5.20 -1.58
C LEU A 29 16.82 3.93 -1.28
N GLU A 30 18.12 4.08 -1.01
CA GLU A 30 19.01 3.00 -0.61
C GLU A 30 18.65 2.45 0.78
N ASP A 31 18.42 3.31 1.76
CA ASP A 31 18.01 2.91 3.11
C ASP A 31 16.63 2.24 3.11
N ILE A 32 15.70 2.73 2.28
CA ILE A 32 14.37 2.13 2.12
C ILE A 32 14.49 0.72 1.52
N ARG A 33 15.31 0.55 0.47
CA ARG A 33 15.52 -0.74 -0.20
C ARG A 33 16.29 -1.73 0.67
N SER A 34 17.27 -1.26 1.43
CA SER A 34 18.03 -2.08 2.38
C SER A 34 17.31 -2.30 3.72
N ASN A 35 16.13 -1.70 3.92
CA ASN A 35 15.36 -1.71 5.17
C ASN A 35 16.17 -1.17 6.39
N ASN A 36 17.10 -0.25 6.13
CA ASN A 36 17.85 0.48 7.15
C ASN A 36 17.02 1.66 7.71
N LEU A 37 15.89 1.34 8.33
CA LEU A 37 14.89 2.32 8.77
C LEU A 37 14.65 2.24 10.30
N PRO A 38 14.13 3.31 10.94
CA PRO A 38 13.81 3.32 12.37
C PRO A 38 12.95 2.14 12.81
N PRO A 39 12.99 1.69 14.08
CA PRO A 39 12.21 0.54 14.54
C PRO A 39 10.70 0.70 14.31
N LEU A 40 10.00 -0.42 14.11
CA LEU A 40 8.54 -0.43 13.93
C LEU A 40 7.84 0.02 15.21
N LYS A 41 6.90 0.95 15.11
CA LYS A 41 6.00 1.33 16.20
C LYS A 41 4.86 0.33 16.30
N LEU A 42 5.02 -0.68 17.17
CA LEU A 42 4.00 -1.72 17.37
C LEU A 42 2.95 -1.37 18.43
N GLN A 43 3.21 -0.37 19.28
CA GLN A 43 2.31 0.04 20.36
C GLN A 43 1.83 1.48 20.16
N GLY A 44 0.52 1.70 20.26
CA GLY A 44 -0.09 3.01 20.00
C GLY A 44 0.13 3.52 18.58
N ALA A 45 0.22 2.61 17.60
CA ALA A 45 0.26 2.94 16.18
C ALA A 45 -1.06 3.57 15.75
N MET A 46 -1.00 4.51 14.81
CA MET A 46 -2.20 5.12 14.25
C MET A 46 -2.97 4.07 13.43
N ILE A 47 -4.29 4.01 13.58
CA ILE A 47 -5.16 3.14 12.80
C ILE A 47 -6.01 4.03 11.91
N ARG A 48 -5.89 3.87 10.60
CA ARG A 48 -6.74 4.55 9.61
C ARG A 48 -6.88 3.73 8.34
N ASP A 49 -8.02 3.88 7.69
CA ASP A 49 -8.40 3.30 6.40
C ASP A 49 -7.87 4.11 5.20
N VAL A 50 -7.61 5.41 5.40
CA VAL A 50 -6.96 6.29 4.43
C VAL A 50 -5.67 6.86 5.01
N TYR A 51 -4.57 6.74 4.27
CA TYR A 51 -3.26 7.24 4.67
C TYR A 51 -2.50 7.76 3.45
N THR A 52 -1.73 8.84 3.64
CA THR A 52 -0.93 9.44 2.57
C THR A 52 0.52 9.02 2.74
N VAL A 53 1.13 8.52 1.66
CA VAL A 53 2.59 8.28 1.66
C VAL A 53 3.28 9.64 1.64
N PRO A 54 4.27 9.89 2.52
CA PRO A 54 5.05 11.13 2.46
C PRO A 54 5.58 11.41 1.05
N LEU A 55 5.73 12.69 0.74
CA LEU A 55 6.33 13.14 -0.52
C LEU A 55 7.82 12.82 -0.53
N CYS A 56 8.39 12.68 -1.73
CA CYS A 56 9.84 12.69 -1.85
C CYS A 56 10.38 14.09 -1.46
N THR A 57 11.58 14.15 -0.89
CA THR A 57 12.27 15.43 -0.68
C THR A 57 13.08 15.75 -1.92
N THR A 58 12.77 16.86 -2.61
CA THR A 58 13.47 17.24 -3.84
C THR A 58 14.64 18.18 -3.59
N ASN A 59 15.71 18.02 -4.38
CA ASN A 59 16.71 19.06 -4.55
C ASN A 59 16.10 20.26 -5.29
N GLY A 60 16.75 21.43 -5.23
CA GLY A 60 16.33 22.63 -5.98
C GLY A 60 16.19 22.42 -7.49
N ASP A 61 16.73 21.33 -8.02
CA ASP A 61 16.66 20.92 -9.43
C ASP A 61 15.47 20.00 -9.77
N GLY A 62 14.65 19.63 -8.78
CA GLY A 62 13.46 18.78 -8.95
C GLY A 62 13.70 17.28 -8.80
N ASP A 63 14.94 16.83 -8.62
CA ASP A 63 15.29 15.44 -8.38
C ASP A 63 14.93 14.99 -6.95
N CYS A 64 14.28 13.83 -6.80
CA CYS A 64 13.97 13.23 -5.51
C CYS A 64 15.24 12.66 -4.84
N ILE A 65 15.63 13.21 -3.69
CA ILE A 65 16.78 12.80 -2.88
C ILE A 65 16.38 11.68 -1.92
N ASP A 66 15.29 11.91 -1.20
CA ASP A 66 14.73 11.00 -0.22
C ASP A 66 13.34 10.57 -0.68
N GLY A 67 13.08 9.27 -0.68
CA GLY A 67 11.76 8.71 -0.94
C GLY A 67 10.90 8.76 0.32
N GLY A 68 9.59 8.98 0.14
CA GLY A 68 8.62 8.76 1.19
C GLY A 68 8.31 7.28 1.33
N TYR A 69 8.08 6.80 2.55
CA TYR A 69 7.67 5.42 2.75
C TYR A 69 6.61 5.29 3.86
N VAL A 70 5.80 4.25 3.74
CA VAL A 70 4.87 3.83 4.78
C VAL A 70 4.86 2.29 4.91
N VAL A 71 4.89 1.83 6.15
CA VAL A 71 4.76 0.42 6.50
C VAL A 71 3.45 0.24 7.24
N LEU A 72 2.63 -0.63 6.69
CA LEU A 72 1.30 -0.95 7.18
C LEU A 72 1.32 -2.36 7.74
N ARG A 73 0.57 -2.54 8.82
CA ARG A 73 0.24 -3.84 9.36
C ARG A 73 -1.27 -3.92 9.44
N PHE A 74 -1.86 -5.01 8.99
CA PHE A 74 -3.28 -5.30 9.20
C PHE A 74 -3.40 -6.78 9.55
N THR A 75 -4.51 -7.13 10.19
CA THR A 75 -4.88 -8.53 10.42
C THR A 75 -5.77 -8.94 9.27
N ALA A 76 -5.49 -10.12 8.73
CA ALA A 76 -6.35 -10.78 7.78
C ALA A 76 -7.48 -11.49 8.54
N ASP A 77 -8.56 -10.77 8.83
CA ASP A 77 -9.72 -11.26 9.60
C ASP A 77 -11.08 -11.20 8.87
N ASN A 78 -11.10 -10.84 7.59
CA ASN A 78 -12.33 -10.71 6.82
C ASN A 78 -12.18 -11.34 5.42
N PRO A 79 -12.51 -12.64 5.24
CA PRO A 79 -12.37 -13.34 3.98
C PRO A 79 -13.14 -12.66 2.83
N GLY A 80 -12.46 -12.38 1.72
CA GLY A 80 -13.02 -11.59 0.64
C GLY A 80 -11.99 -11.10 -0.37
N VAL A 81 -12.48 -10.28 -1.31
CA VAL A 81 -11.64 -9.55 -2.27
C VAL A 81 -11.78 -8.06 -2.00
N TRP A 82 -10.68 -7.39 -1.70
CA TRP A 82 -10.69 -5.93 -1.50
C TRP A 82 -9.55 -5.26 -2.23
N ILE A 83 -9.79 -3.98 -2.48
CA ILE A 83 -8.92 -3.14 -3.28
C ILE A 83 -8.20 -2.18 -2.34
N MET A 84 -6.90 -2.05 -2.54
CA MET A 84 -6.11 -0.94 -2.02
C MET A 84 -5.69 -0.07 -3.19
N ARG A 85 -6.10 1.21 -3.17
CA ARG A 85 -5.91 2.13 -4.30
C ARG A 85 -5.63 3.55 -3.83
N CYS A 86 -5.02 4.36 -4.68
CA CYS A 86 -4.96 5.80 -4.47
C CYS A 86 -6.38 6.41 -4.60
N HIS A 87 -6.75 7.31 -3.69
CA HIS A 87 -8.05 7.97 -3.61
C HIS A 87 -8.07 9.36 -4.30
N ILE A 88 -6.93 9.82 -4.82
CA ILE A 88 -6.83 11.06 -5.61
C ILE A 88 -7.02 10.72 -7.10
N TYR A 89 -8.01 11.37 -7.72
CA TYR A 89 -8.36 11.35 -9.15
C TYR A 89 -8.52 9.96 -9.81
N MET A 90 -9.72 9.38 -9.65
CA MET A 90 -10.24 8.16 -10.30
C MET A 90 -10.08 8.12 -11.84
N TYR A 91 -9.83 9.23 -12.53
CA TYR A 91 -9.80 9.27 -14.00
C TYR A 91 -8.40 9.14 -14.62
N TRP A 92 -7.30 9.46 -13.92
CA TRP A 92 -5.97 9.55 -14.56
C TRP A 92 -4.95 8.52 -14.02
N HIS A 93 -4.95 8.16 -12.73
CA HIS A 93 -3.94 7.23 -12.18
C HIS A 93 -4.40 5.75 -12.11
N LEU A 94 -5.68 5.48 -12.32
CA LEU A 94 -6.20 4.10 -12.42
C LEU A 94 -5.72 3.42 -13.72
N ALA A 95 -5.46 4.21 -14.77
CA ALA A 95 -4.84 3.76 -16.01
C ALA A 95 -3.35 3.40 -15.82
N ASP A 96 -2.67 4.01 -14.85
CA ASP A 96 -1.25 3.81 -14.56
C ASP A 96 -0.97 2.66 -13.56
N GLY A 97 -2.01 1.92 -13.14
CA GLY A 97 -1.83 0.68 -12.37
C GLY A 97 -1.59 0.84 -10.87
N LEU A 98 -1.96 1.99 -10.26
CA LEU A 98 -1.89 2.21 -8.81
C LEU A 98 -3.04 1.54 -8.03
N VAL A 99 -3.27 0.25 -8.32
CA VAL A 99 -4.30 -0.60 -7.73
C VAL A 99 -3.70 -1.94 -7.34
N MET A 100 -3.87 -2.31 -6.07
CA MET A 100 -3.58 -3.66 -5.58
C MET A 100 -4.90 -4.33 -5.17
N ILE A 101 -5.04 -5.60 -5.55
CA ILE A 101 -6.17 -6.44 -5.15
C ILE A 101 -5.65 -7.48 -4.17
N PHE A 102 -6.27 -7.54 -2.99
CA PHE A 102 -5.99 -8.55 -1.99
C PHE A 102 -7.08 -9.62 -2.03
N LEU A 103 -6.63 -10.86 -1.97
CA LEU A 103 -7.46 -12.05 -1.82
C LEU A 103 -7.15 -12.66 -0.47
N GLU A 104 -8.14 -12.72 0.40
CA GLU A 104 -7.99 -13.29 1.72
C GLU A 104 -8.97 -14.42 1.94
N GLY A 105 -8.48 -15.50 2.55
CA GLY A 105 -9.29 -16.68 2.85
C GLY A 105 -9.85 -17.32 1.60
N GLU A 106 -9.02 -17.53 0.57
CA GLU A 106 -9.45 -18.17 -0.69
C GLU A 106 -10.12 -19.52 -0.44
N ASP A 107 -9.59 -20.29 0.52
CA ASP A 107 -10.16 -21.55 1.01
C ASP A 107 -11.56 -21.35 1.62
N MET A 108 -11.72 -20.37 2.50
CA MET A 108 -13.02 -20.03 3.11
C MET A 108 -14.04 -19.52 2.07
N LEU A 109 -13.58 -18.80 1.05
CA LEU A 109 -14.43 -18.30 -0.05
C LEU A 109 -14.89 -19.44 -0.96
N GLN A 110 -14.02 -20.40 -1.26
CA GLN A 110 -14.37 -21.60 -2.02
C GLN A 110 -15.37 -22.48 -1.26
N GLU A 111 -15.20 -22.64 0.05
CA GLU A 111 -16.16 -23.37 0.91
C GLU A 111 -17.52 -22.65 1.03
N ALA A 112 -17.53 -21.32 1.03
CA ALA A 112 -18.75 -20.51 1.02
C ALA A 112 -19.49 -20.52 -0.34
N GLY A 113 -18.99 -21.25 -1.34
CA GLY A 113 -19.59 -21.34 -2.67
C GLY A 113 -19.30 -20.12 -3.56
N VAL A 114 -18.39 -19.24 -3.15
CA VAL A 114 -17.92 -18.11 -3.98
C VAL A 114 -16.84 -18.65 -4.92
N VAL A 115 -17.21 -18.86 -6.18
CA VAL A 115 -16.24 -19.18 -7.23
C VAL A 115 -15.41 -17.92 -7.52
N VAL A 116 -14.24 -17.82 -6.91
CA VAL A 116 -13.24 -16.82 -7.25
C VAL A 116 -12.65 -17.21 -8.61
N VAL A 117 -13.24 -16.70 -9.70
CA VAL A 117 -12.68 -16.86 -11.06
C VAL A 117 -11.49 -15.91 -11.21
N LEU A 118 -10.37 -16.25 -10.60
CA LEU A 118 -9.08 -15.67 -10.93
C LEU A 118 -8.26 -16.67 -11.75
N GLN A 119 -8.84 -17.15 -12.85
CA GLN A 119 -8.04 -17.80 -13.89
C GLN A 119 -7.37 -16.72 -14.74
N GLN A 120 -6.19 -16.28 -14.31
CA GLN A 120 -5.08 -16.22 -15.26
C GLN A 120 -4.23 -17.46 -15.03
N ARG A 121 -4.77 -18.60 -15.48
CA ARG A 121 -3.93 -19.75 -15.78
C ARG A 121 -3.12 -19.36 -17.01
N VAL A 122 -1.93 -18.80 -16.80
CA VAL A 122 -0.91 -18.74 -17.85
C VAL A 122 -0.37 -20.16 -17.98
N GLU A 123 -1.06 -20.96 -18.77
CA GLU A 123 -0.47 -22.13 -19.41
C GLU A 123 0.19 -21.66 -20.72
N SER A 124 1.45 -22.08 -20.87
CA SER A 124 2.43 -21.91 -21.97
C SER A 124 3.06 -20.54 -22.15
#